data_AF-A0A9E2LK36-F1
#
_entry.id   AF-A0A9E2LK36-F1
#
_cell.length_a   1.000
_cell.length_b   1.000
_cell.length_c   1.000
_cell.angle_alpha   90.00
_cell.angle_beta   90.00
_cell.angle_gamma   90.00
#
_symmetry.space_group_name_H-M   'P 1'
#
loop_
_entity.id
_entity.type
_entity.pdbx_description
1 polymer ?
#
loop_
_entity_poly.entity_id
_entity_poly.type
_entity_poly.pdbx_seq_one_letter_code
_entity_poly.pdbx_strand_id
1 'polypeptide(L)'
;MQSYLVNWAFLLDYDKDSRNLNIKFAKQFIDDNHLEYQELSLLDYEVGNFLHRYDYRKLDYFCQVGISNVFDTLMRFTLKKSKYPLRTIAICHLNDHGMSCINFEESKLMGFRKLKRMNQTKKAAKLINVSNAYDLSGDEQTIIPSIEDQLSKIMERKVERV
;
A
#
# COMPACT_ATOMS: atom_id res chain seq x y z
N MET A 1 -10.07 13.11 20.26
CA MET A 1 -9.64 13.32 18.86
C MET A 1 -10.29 12.25 18.02
N GLN A 2 -10.78 12.54 16.82
CA GLN A 2 -11.36 11.52 15.96
C GLN A 2 -10.22 10.90 15.14
N SER A 3 -9.89 9.64 15.43
CA SER A 3 -8.94 8.84 14.66
C SER A 3 -9.65 8.21 13.46
N TYR A 4 -9.02 8.24 12.30
CA TYR A 4 -9.50 7.49 11.14
C TYR A 4 -8.80 6.14 11.11
N LEU A 5 -9.58 5.07 11.02
CA LEU A 5 -9.07 3.71 10.90
C LEU A 5 -9.03 3.34 9.42
N VAL A 6 -7.86 2.95 8.94
CA VAL A 6 -7.66 2.52 7.56
C VAL A 6 -7.13 1.09 7.58
N ASN A 7 -7.76 0.21 6.81
CA ASN A 7 -7.27 -1.15 6.63
C ASN A 7 -6.26 -1.20 5.49
N TRP A 8 -5.13 -1.87 5.71
CA TRP A 8 -4.27 -2.28 4.61
C TRP A 8 -4.93 -3.42 3.82
N ALA A 9 -4.65 -3.47 2.52
CA ALA A 9 -5.18 -4.46 1.60
C ALA A 9 -4.24 -5.67 1.49
N PHE A 10 -2.96 -5.41 1.19
CA PHE A 10 -1.93 -6.45 1.15
C PHE A 10 -0.52 -5.85 1.40
N LEU A 11 0.36 -6.69 1.94
CA LEU A 11 1.80 -6.45 2.04
C LEU A 11 2.43 -7.02 0.76
N LEU A 12 3.37 -6.27 0.19
CA LEU A 12 4.13 -6.65 -1.00
C LEU A 12 5.60 -6.60 -0.65
N ASP A 13 6.29 -7.71 -0.83
CA ASP A 13 7.72 -7.85 -0.61
C ASP A 13 8.39 -8.19 -1.93
N TYR A 14 9.30 -7.33 -2.37
CA TYR A 14 10.05 -7.43 -3.61
C TYR A 14 11.51 -7.70 -3.29
N ASP A 15 12.02 -8.82 -3.80
CA ASP A 15 13.44 -9.19 -3.72
C ASP A 15 14.17 -8.66 -4.95
N LYS A 16 15.18 -7.81 -4.76
CA LYS A 16 15.85 -7.11 -5.87
C LYS A 16 16.79 -8.01 -6.66
N ASP A 17 17.28 -9.10 -6.07
CA ASP A 17 18.30 -9.97 -6.66
C ASP A 17 17.64 -11.03 -7.56
N SER A 18 16.58 -11.66 -7.05
CA SER A 18 15.77 -12.65 -7.76
C SER A 18 14.63 -12.03 -8.57
N ARG A 19 14.28 -10.76 -8.29
CA ARG A 19 13.16 -10.02 -8.90
C ARG A 19 11.80 -10.69 -8.69
N ASN A 20 11.71 -11.50 -7.64
CA ASN A 20 10.47 -12.16 -7.23
C ASN A 20 9.64 -11.23 -6.35
N LEU A 21 8.33 -11.48 -6.35
CA LEU A 21 7.36 -10.70 -5.60
C LEU A 21 6.51 -11.62 -4.73
N ASN A 22 6.54 -11.41 -3.43
CA ASN A 22 5.65 -12.06 -2.49
C ASN A 22 4.57 -11.09 -2.04
N ILE A 23 3.34 -11.57 -1.96
CA ILE A 23 2.19 -10.78 -1.54
C ILE A 23 1.49 -11.54 -0.43
N LYS A 24 1.29 -10.87 0.71
CA LYS A 24 0.46 -11.37 1.80
C LYS A 24 -0.80 -10.51 1.87
N PHE A 25 -1.98 -11.12 1.77
CA PHE A 25 -3.25 -10.40 1.77
C PHE A 25 -3.78 -10.24 3.19
N ALA A 26 -4.35 -9.07 3.48
CA ALA A 26 -5.09 -8.85 4.72
C ALA A 26 -6.35 -9.72 4.71
N LYS A 27 -6.71 -10.27 5.87
CA LYS A 27 -7.91 -11.11 6.02
C LYS A 27 -9.17 -10.43 5.47
N GLN A 28 -9.38 -9.16 5.83
CA GLN A 28 -10.53 -8.42 5.32
C GLN A 28 -10.51 -8.26 3.80
N PHE A 29 -9.33 -8.11 3.18
CA PHE A 29 -9.23 -8.00 1.73
C PHE A 29 -9.55 -9.32 1.04
N ILE A 30 -9.13 -10.45 1.62
CA ILE A 30 -9.49 -11.81 1.17
C ILE A 30 -11.01 -11.98 1.20
N ASP A 31 -11.64 -11.62 2.32
CA ASP A 31 -13.08 -11.74 2.53
C ASP A 31 -13.86 -10.85 1.53
N ASP A 32 -13.45 -9.58 1.39
CA ASP A 32 -14.07 -8.59 0.50
C ASP A 32 -13.97 -9.00 -1.00
N ASN A 33 -12.90 -9.71 -1.39
CA ASN A 33 -12.62 -10.05 -2.79
C ASN A 33 -12.80 -11.55 -3.11
N HIS A 34 -13.24 -12.35 -2.14
CA HIS A 34 -13.39 -13.81 -2.26
C HIS A 34 -12.13 -14.48 -2.84
N LEU A 35 -10.97 -14.16 -2.25
CA LEU A 35 -9.72 -14.81 -2.60
C LEU A 35 -9.64 -16.20 -1.96
N GLU A 36 -9.08 -17.16 -2.68
CA GLU A 36 -8.93 -18.54 -2.21
C GLU A 36 -7.58 -18.78 -1.51
N TYR A 37 -6.72 -17.76 -1.49
CA TYR A 37 -5.36 -17.83 -0.96
C TYR A 37 -5.06 -16.60 -0.10
N GLN A 38 -4.21 -16.80 0.90
CA GLN A 38 -3.73 -15.74 1.80
C GLN A 38 -2.45 -15.09 1.31
N GLU A 39 -1.69 -15.81 0.48
CA GLU A 39 -0.40 -15.37 -0.04
C GLU A 39 -0.29 -15.72 -1.53
N LEU A 40 0.49 -14.92 -2.25
CA LEU A 40 0.79 -15.11 -3.66
C LEU A 40 2.27 -14.79 -3.90
N SER A 41 3.03 -15.79 -4.34
CA SER A 41 4.40 -15.63 -4.80
C SER A 41 4.43 -15.61 -6.32
N LEU A 42 5.13 -14.64 -6.89
CA LEU A 42 5.26 -14.44 -8.32
C LEU A 42 6.74 -14.44 -8.70
N LEU A 43 7.08 -15.23 -9.72
CA LEU A 43 8.39 -15.18 -10.35
C LEU A 43 8.49 -13.94 -11.26
N ASP A 44 9.71 -13.50 -11.59
CA ASP A 44 9.96 -12.29 -12.38
C ASP A 44 9.09 -12.19 -13.65
N TYR A 45 8.96 -13.28 -14.41
CA TYR A 45 8.15 -13.33 -15.63
C TYR A 45 6.62 -13.21 -15.39
N GLU A 46 6.17 -13.49 -14.17
CA GLU A 46 4.77 -13.39 -13.74
C GLU A 46 4.44 -12.00 -13.18
N VAL A 47 5.42 -11.33 -12.56
CA VAL A 47 5.26 -9.97 -12.00
C VAL A 47 4.75 -9.01 -13.07
N GLY A 48 5.27 -9.08 -14.30
CA GLY A 48 4.83 -8.21 -15.40
C GLY A 48 3.37 -8.40 -15.84
N ASN A 49 2.76 -9.55 -15.52
CA ASN A 49 1.34 -9.82 -15.78
C ASN A 49 0.44 -9.34 -14.64
N PHE A 50 0.96 -9.34 -13.41
CA PHE A 50 0.24 -8.95 -12.21
C PHE A 50 0.35 -7.45 -11.91
N LEU A 51 1.50 -6.85 -12.15
CA LEU A 51 1.78 -5.45 -11.88
C LEU A 51 1.87 -4.69 -13.21
N HIS A 52 1.27 -3.51 -13.27
CA HIS A 52 1.35 -2.69 -14.47
C HIS A 52 2.81 -2.40 -14.83
N ARG A 53 3.18 -2.48 -16.12
CA ARG A 53 4.57 -2.36 -16.61
C ARG A 53 5.37 -1.20 -16.01
N TYR A 54 4.76 -0.01 -15.91
CA TYR A 54 5.40 1.16 -15.29
C TYR A 54 5.64 1.00 -13.79
N ASP A 55 4.73 0.34 -13.07
CA ASP A 55 4.84 0.16 -11.63
C ASP A 55 5.84 -0.96 -11.30
N TYR A 56 5.99 -1.96 -12.18
CA TYR A 56 7.08 -2.94 -12.10
C TYR A 56 8.46 -2.28 -12.26
N ARG A 57 8.65 -1.39 -13.23
CA ARG A 57 9.90 -0.63 -13.38
C ARG A 57 10.22 0.27 -12.17
N LYS A 58 9.21 0.71 -11.43
CA LYS A 58 9.42 1.49 -10.20
C LYS A 58 10.09 0.64 -9.12
N LEU A 59 9.81 -0.65 -9.04
CA LEU A 59 10.40 -1.53 -8.02
C LEU A 59 11.93 -1.54 -8.15
N ASP A 60 12.43 -1.81 -9.36
CA ASP A 60 13.86 -1.76 -9.69
C ASP A 60 14.44 -0.37 -9.42
N TYR A 61 13.76 0.67 -9.88
CA TYR A 61 14.21 2.06 -9.72
C TYR A 61 14.38 2.46 -8.26
N PHE A 62 13.39 2.18 -7.40
CA PHE A 62 13.47 2.57 -5.99
C PHE A 62 14.58 1.83 -5.26
N CYS A 63 14.77 0.53 -5.55
CA CYS A 63 15.88 -0.24 -4.99
C CYS A 63 17.25 0.30 -5.44
N GLN A 64 17.38 0.74 -6.70
CA GLN A 64 18.63 1.29 -7.24
C GLN A 64 18.96 2.68 -6.71
N VAL A 65 17.94 3.54 -6.54
CA VAL A 65 18.12 4.91 -6.04
C VAL A 65 18.49 4.92 -4.55
N GLY A 66 18.13 3.88 -3.79
CA GLY A 66 18.50 3.76 -2.38
C GLY A 66 17.79 4.79 -1.50
N ILE A 67 16.48 4.95 -1.67
CA ILE A 67 15.67 5.82 -0.82
C ILE A 67 15.75 5.34 0.64
N SER A 68 16.32 6.15 1.52
CA SER A 68 16.61 5.76 2.91
C SER A 68 15.40 5.76 3.84
N ASN A 69 14.31 6.45 3.46
CA ASN A 69 13.16 6.68 4.32
C ASN A 69 11.90 6.02 3.76
N VAL A 70 10.89 5.84 4.61
CA VAL A 70 9.54 5.45 4.18
C VAL A 70 9.02 6.46 3.16
N PHE A 71 8.49 5.97 2.04
CA PHE A 71 7.94 6.78 0.95
C PHE A 71 6.63 6.20 0.44
N ASP A 72 5.85 6.99 -0.28
CA ASP A 72 4.62 6.51 -0.91
C ASP A 72 4.67 6.57 -2.44
N THR A 73 4.01 5.62 -3.08
CA THR A 73 3.86 5.56 -4.53
C THR A 73 2.50 4.99 -4.90
N LEU A 74 2.00 5.35 -6.09
CA LEU A 74 0.85 4.67 -6.68
C LEU A 74 1.30 3.37 -7.37
N MET A 75 0.55 2.30 -7.16
CA MET A 75 0.73 1.01 -7.83
C MET A 75 -0.59 0.50 -8.41
N ARG A 76 -0.52 -0.20 -9.54
CA ARG A 76 -1.66 -0.77 -10.26
C ARG A 76 -1.49 -2.27 -10.45
N PHE A 77 -2.46 -3.02 -9.94
CA PHE A 77 -2.44 -4.48 -9.95
C PHE A 77 -3.57 -5.04 -10.81
N THR A 78 -3.27 -6.07 -11.59
CA THR A 78 -4.22 -6.82 -12.39
C THR A 78 -4.71 -8.02 -11.58
N LEU A 79 -5.91 -7.92 -11.01
CA LEU A 79 -6.56 -9.06 -10.36
C LEU A 79 -7.41 -9.82 -11.38
N LYS A 80 -7.27 -11.15 -11.44
CA LYS A 80 -7.89 -12.02 -12.47
C LYS A 80 -9.41 -11.80 -12.66
N LYS A 81 -10.12 -11.41 -11.60
CA LYS A 81 -11.59 -11.22 -11.60
C LYS A 81 -12.04 -9.77 -11.83
N SER A 82 -11.12 -8.81 -12.00
CA SER A 82 -11.46 -7.39 -12.15
C SER A 82 -11.25 -6.89 -13.57
N LYS A 83 -12.26 -6.20 -14.13
CA LYS A 83 -12.17 -5.53 -15.44
C LYS A 83 -11.17 -4.38 -15.44
N TYR A 84 -10.94 -3.76 -14.28
CA TYR A 84 -10.05 -2.60 -14.13
C TYR A 84 -8.93 -2.92 -13.13
N PRO A 85 -7.72 -2.38 -13.35
CA PRO A 85 -6.63 -2.59 -12.41
C PRO A 85 -6.99 -2.02 -11.04
N LEU A 86 -6.67 -2.77 -9.99
CA LEU A 86 -6.73 -2.29 -8.62
C LEU A 86 -5.65 -1.22 -8.45
N ARG A 87 -6.09 0.00 -8.15
CA ARG A 87 -5.20 1.11 -7.82
C ARG A 87 -5.00 1.17 -6.32
N THR A 88 -3.75 1.27 -5.90
CA THR A 88 -3.37 1.40 -4.50
C THR A 88 -2.42 2.57 -4.29
N ILE A 89 -2.44 3.09 -3.07
CA ILE A 89 -1.34 3.89 -2.53
C ILE A 89 -0.52 2.92 -1.69
N ALA A 90 0.70 2.65 -2.14
CA ALA A 90 1.68 1.82 -1.46
C ALA A 90 2.57 2.71 -0.60
N ILE A 91 2.77 2.35 0.66
CA ILE A 91 3.76 2.96 1.55
C ILE A 91 4.88 1.96 1.74
N CYS A 92 6.06 2.32 1.25
CA CYS A 92 7.19 1.44 1.06
C CYS A 92 8.38 1.85 1.90
N HIS A 93 9.21 0.88 2.23
CA HIS A 93 10.54 1.08 2.78
C HIS A 93 11.51 0.09 2.11
N LEU A 94 12.77 0.49 2.02
CA LEU A 94 13.83 -0.39 1.52
C LEU A 94 14.43 -1.19 2.68
N ASN A 95 14.81 -2.42 2.39
CA ASN A 95 15.57 -3.28 3.28
C ASN A 95 16.79 -3.85 2.50
N ASP A 96 17.62 -4.64 3.18
CA ASP A 96 18.85 -5.16 2.58
C ASP A 96 18.59 -6.05 1.35
N HIS A 97 17.44 -6.72 1.30
CA HIS A 97 17.06 -7.67 0.25
C HIS A 97 16.23 -7.05 -0.88
N GLY A 98 15.71 -5.84 -0.70
CA GLY A 98 14.89 -5.15 -1.70
C GLY A 98 13.94 -4.14 -1.08
N MET A 99 12.64 -4.35 -1.24
CA MET A 99 11.62 -3.39 -0.85
C MET A 99 10.35 -4.06 -0.34
N SER A 100 9.80 -3.51 0.74
CA SER A 100 8.55 -3.97 1.35
C SER A 100 7.55 -2.81 1.42
N CYS A 101 6.32 -3.06 0.96
CA CYS A 101 5.28 -2.06 0.75
C CYS A 101 3.94 -2.50 1.34
N ILE A 102 3.35 -1.67 2.19
CA ILE A 102 1.98 -1.82 2.64
C ILE A 102 1.05 -1.10 1.68
N ASN A 103 0.13 -1.84 1.06
CA ASN A 103 -0.77 -1.32 0.03
C ASN A 103 -2.14 -1.00 0.61
N PHE A 104 -2.65 0.19 0.29
CA PHE A 104 -3.99 0.66 0.66
C PHE A 104 -4.80 0.94 -0.60
N GLU A 105 -6.05 0.48 -0.65
CA GLU A 105 -6.92 0.76 -1.80
C GLU A 105 -7.16 2.27 -1.96
N GLU A 106 -6.82 2.80 -3.13
CA GLU A 106 -6.92 4.25 -3.39
C GLU A 106 -8.37 4.73 -3.26
N SER A 107 -9.33 3.91 -3.70
CA SER A 107 -10.77 4.20 -3.61
C SER A 107 -11.23 4.40 -2.17
N LYS A 108 -10.81 3.50 -1.25
CA LYS A 108 -11.12 3.57 0.19
C LYS A 108 -10.51 4.84 0.80
N LEU A 109 -9.24 5.12 0.53
CA LEU A 109 -8.56 6.35 1.00
C LEU A 109 -9.23 7.63 0.48
N MET A 110 -9.61 7.66 -0.80
CA MET A 110 -10.31 8.80 -1.39
C MET A 110 -11.71 9.00 -0.81
N GLY A 111 -12.41 7.91 -0.44
CA GLY A 111 -13.65 7.96 0.32
C GLY A 111 -13.48 8.69 1.65
N PHE A 112 -12.46 8.35 2.42
CA PHE A 112 -12.14 9.04 3.68
C PHE A 112 -11.80 10.52 3.48
N ARG A 113 -11.07 10.89 2.41
CA ARG A 113 -10.77 12.30 2.11
C ARG A 113 -12.04 13.10 1.80
N LYS A 114 -13.00 12.51 1.10
CA LYS A 114 -14.30 13.15 0.83
C LYS A 114 -15.09 13.36 2.12
N LEU A 115 -15.18 12.33 2.97
CA LEU A 115 -15.84 12.43 4.28
C LEU A 115 -15.21 13.52 5.16
N LYS A 116 -13.87 13.60 5.22
CA LYS A 116 -13.15 14.68 5.94
C LYS A 116 -13.53 16.07 5.44
N ARG A 117 -13.70 16.26 4.12
CA ARG A 117 -14.12 17.55 3.53
C ARG A 117 -15.57 17.89 3.87
N MET A 118 -16.47 16.91 3.80
CA MET A 118 -17.90 17.11 4.08
C MET A 118 -18.13 17.43 5.56
N ASN A 119 -17.36 16.82 6.46
CA ASN A 119 -17.56 16.97 7.90
C ASN A 119 -17.11 18.32 8.49
N GLN A 120 -16.48 19.23 7.72
CA GLN A 120 -16.09 20.62 8.05
C GLN A 120 -15.65 20.93 9.50
N THR A 121 -15.26 19.91 10.27
CA THR A 121 -14.84 20.06 11.64
C THR A 121 -13.41 20.53 11.56
N LYS A 122 -13.18 21.79 11.97
CA LYS A 122 -11.88 22.50 11.96
C LYS A 122 -10.73 21.77 12.67
N LYS A 123 -10.94 20.55 13.19
CA LYS A 123 -9.88 19.70 13.72
C LYS A 123 -9.38 18.81 12.58
N ALA A 124 -8.19 19.15 12.09
CA ALA A 124 -7.41 18.24 11.26
C ALA A 124 -7.48 16.83 11.87
N ALA A 125 -7.79 15.84 11.03
CA ALA A 125 -7.64 14.43 11.35
C ALA A 125 -6.17 14.18 11.70
N LYS A 126 -5.80 14.37 12.96
CA LYS A 126 -4.40 14.35 13.40
C LYS A 126 -3.85 12.94 13.58
N LEU A 127 -4.71 11.92 13.56
CA LEU A 127 -4.34 10.53 13.82
C LEU A 127 -5.05 9.63 12.80
N ILE A 128 -4.26 8.99 11.94
CA ILE A 128 -4.70 7.90 11.07
C ILE A 128 -4.00 6.66 11.57
N ASN A 129 -4.79 5.66 11.96
CA ASN A 129 -4.24 4.42 12.49
C ASN A 129 -4.55 3.28 11.52
N VAL A 130 -3.62 2.33 11.43
CA VAL A 130 -3.83 1.11 10.64
C VAL A 130 -4.58 0.10 11.50
N SER A 131 -5.86 -0.12 11.22
CA SER A 131 -6.75 -0.90 12.10
C SER A 131 -6.38 -2.37 12.22
N ASN A 132 -5.79 -2.95 11.17
CA ASN A 132 -5.34 -4.33 11.10
C ASN A 132 -3.81 -4.46 11.14
N ALA A 133 -3.11 -3.52 11.80
CA ALA A 133 -1.65 -3.56 11.92
C ALA A 133 -1.13 -4.81 12.66
N TYR A 134 -1.96 -5.40 13.54
CA TYR A 134 -1.61 -6.61 14.29
C TYR A 134 -1.47 -7.87 13.41
N ASP A 135 -1.99 -7.85 12.19
CA ASP A 135 -1.85 -8.95 11.22
C ASP A 135 -0.47 -8.97 10.54
N LEU A 136 0.31 -7.90 10.70
CA LEU A 136 1.70 -7.82 10.27
C LEU A 136 2.58 -8.43 11.35
N SER A 137 3.70 -9.04 10.96
CA SER A 137 4.66 -9.66 11.88
C SER A 137 5.97 -8.89 11.86
N GLY A 138 6.92 -9.24 12.74
CA GLY A 138 8.33 -8.88 12.60
C GLY A 138 8.64 -7.40 12.37
N ASP A 139 9.52 -7.13 11.41
CA ASP A 139 10.06 -5.81 11.10
C ASP A 139 8.98 -4.87 10.55
N GLU A 140 7.93 -5.41 9.92
CA GLU A 140 6.81 -4.63 9.39
C GLU A 140 5.97 -3.97 10.49
N GLN A 141 5.93 -4.52 11.71
CA GLN A 141 5.31 -3.83 12.85
C GLN A 141 6.12 -2.62 13.31
N THR A 142 7.45 -2.68 13.22
CA THR A 142 8.33 -1.62 13.73
C THR A 142 8.20 -0.31 12.95
N ILE A 143 7.81 -0.42 11.68
CA ILE A 143 7.64 0.73 10.78
C ILE A 143 6.23 1.33 10.79
N ILE A 144 5.26 0.70 11.47
CA ILE A 144 3.86 1.17 11.53
C ILE A 144 3.74 2.66 11.90
N PRO A 145 4.45 3.19 12.91
CA PRO A 145 4.35 4.62 13.22
C PRO A 145 4.75 5.52 12.05
N SER A 146 5.76 5.12 11.27
CA SER A 146 6.20 5.86 10.08
C SER A 146 5.17 5.75 8.95
N ILE A 147 4.48 4.61 8.83
CA ILE A 147 3.39 4.40 7.86
C ILE A 147 2.19 5.27 8.21
N GLU A 148 1.80 5.33 9.48
CA GLU A 148 0.71 6.17 9.98
C GLU A 148 0.98 7.67 9.77
N ASP A 149 2.22 8.12 10.00
CA ASP A 149 2.67 9.47 9.68
C ASP A 149 2.58 9.75 8.17
N GLN A 150 3.03 8.81 7.32
CA GLN A 150 2.95 8.97 5.87
C GLN A 150 1.49 8.98 5.36
N LEU A 151 0.61 8.14 5.90
CA LEU A 151 -0.83 8.16 5.63
C LEU A 151 -1.45 9.51 6.00
N SER A 152 -1.07 10.05 7.15
CA SER A 152 -1.53 11.35 7.62
C SER A 152 -1.16 12.45 6.61
N LYS A 153 0.09 12.46 6.13
CA LYS A 153 0.55 13.37 5.07
C LYS A 153 -0.25 13.20 3.77
N ILE A 154 -0.42 11.96 3.28
CA ILE A 154 -1.19 11.66 2.06
C ILE A 154 -2.61 12.23 2.14
N MET A 155 -3.24 12.09 3.30
CA MET A 155 -4.61 12.51 3.53
C MET A 155 -4.77 14.04 3.66
N GLU A 156 -3.68 14.75 3.94
CA GLU A 156 -3.62 16.21 4.00
C GLU A 156 -3.21 16.88 2.68
N ARG A 157 -2.59 16.15 1.74
CA ARG A 157 -2.24 16.68 0.42
C ARG A 157 -3.45 17.39 -0.20
N LYS A 158 -3.24 18.53 -0.86
CA LYS A 158 -4.30 19.12 -1.70
C LYS A 158 -4.49 18.19 -2.90
N VAL A 159 -5.74 17.94 -3.29
CA VAL A 159 -5.98 17.27 -4.58
C VAL A 159 -5.71 18.34 -5.62
N GLU A 160 -4.51 18.33 -6.18
CA GLU A 160 -4.26 19.05 -7.42
C GLU A 160 -5.14 18.37 -8.47
N ARG A 161 -6.13 19.11 -8.97
CA ARG A 161 -6.89 18.66 -10.14
C ARG A 161 -5.92 18.79 -11.31
N VAL A 162 -5.39 17.65 -11.75
CA VAL A 162 -4.78 17.53 -13.08
C VAL A 162 -5.92 17.43 -14.09
#